data_AF-A0A940URF0-F1
#
_entry.id   AF-A0A940URF0-F1
#
_cell.length_a   1.000
_cell.length_b   1.000
_cell.length_c   1.000
_cell.angle_alpha   90.00
_cell.angle_beta   90.00
_cell.angle_gamma   90.00
#
_symmetry.space_group_name_H-M   'P 1'
#
loop_
_entity.id
_entity.type
_entity.pdbx_description
1 polymer ?
#
loop_
_entity_poly.entity_id
_entity_poly.type
_entity_poly.pdbx_seq_one_letter_code
_entity_poly.pdbx_strand_id
1 'polypeptide(L)'
;MSVGLIESQAAKDHDIIVGKASYHDTVQGDVRKVEAGFAKAIVEKKTGRILGFHIIGPDASILIQEVVNVFAQKGDYRSITDAMHIFPSLSDLITEALDKV
;
A
#
# COMPACT_ATOMS: atom_id res chain seq x y z
N MET A 1 8.50 5.31 4.56
CA MET A 1 7.74 6.41 3.94
C MET A 1 6.26 6.29 4.26
N SER A 2 5.56 7.42 4.34
CA SER A 2 4.16 7.47 4.76
C SER A 2 3.42 8.57 4.01
N VAL A 3 2.14 8.35 3.73
CA VAL A 3 1.17 9.36 3.29
C VAL A 3 -0.14 9.17 4.06
N GLY A 4 -0.82 10.27 4.37
CA GLY A 4 -2.14 10.23 5.02
C GLY A 4 -2.11 9.91 6.52
N LEU A 5 -3.21 9.35 7.01
CA LEU A 5 -3.45 9.07 8.41
C LEU A 5 -2.77 7.77 8.86
N ILE A 6 -2.34 7.74 10.13
CA ILE A 6 -2.04 6.48 10.80
C ILE A 6 -3.34 5.78 11.22
N GLU A 7 -3.28 4.46 11.38
CA GLU A 7 -4.43 3.60 11.67
C GLU A 7 -5.24 4.06 12.89
N SER A 8 -4.57 4.41 13.98
CA SER A 8 -5.22 4.90 15.21
C SER A 8 -5.91 6.25 15.04
N GLN A 9 -5.52 7.06 14.04
CA GLN A 9 -6.18 8.30 13.72
C GLN A 9 -7.36 8.07 12.76
N ALA A 10 -7.19 7.20 11.76
CA ALA A 10 -8.24 6.86 10.81
C ALA A 10 -9.43 6.16 11.48
N ALA A 11 -9.16 5.23 12.41
CA ALA A 11 -10.18 4.47 13.13
C ALA A 11 -11.09 5.31 14.06
N LYS A 12 -10.74 6.56 14.34
CA LYS A 12 -11.57 7.45 15.18
C LYS A 12 -12.78 7.97 14.41
N ASP A 13 -12.57 8.31 13.14
CA ASP A 13 -13.53 9.09 12.34
C ASP A 13 -14.03 8.33 11.10
N HIS A 14 -13.44 7.17 10.78
CA HIS A 14 -13.76 6.37 9.59
C HIS A 14 -13.96 4.89 9.92
N ASP A 15 -14.84 4.23 9.16
CA ASP A 15 -14.91 2.77 9.13
C ASP A 15 -13.83 2.22 8.20
N ILE A 16 -12.77 1.69 8.80
CA ILE A 16 -11.55 1.31 8.07
C ILE A 16 -11.39 -0.19 7.91
N ILE A 17 -10.67 -0.55 6.87
CA ILE A 17 -10.07 -1.87 6.66
C ILE A 17 -8.58 -1.67 6.37
N VAL A 18 -7.77 -2.63 6.83
CA VAL A 18 -6.32 -2.52 6.85
C VAL A 18 -5.73 -3.76 6.20
N GLY A 19 -4.99 -3.55 5.12
CA GLY A 19 -4.20 -4.58 4.47
C GLY A 19 -2.71 -4.39 4.75
N LYS A 20 -1.97 -5.50 4.83
CA LYS A 20 -0.54 -5.50 5.11
C LYS A 20 0.16 -6.60 4.33
N ALA A 21 1.23 -6.23 3.63
CA ALA A 21 2.08 -7.17 2.93
C ALA A 21 3.54 -6.95 3.29
N SER A 22 4.29 -8.03 3.45
CA SER A 22 5.72 -7.99 3.70
C SER A 22 6.48 -8.08 2.39
N TYR A 23 7.74 -7.60 2.36
CA TYR A 23 8.55 -7.74 1.14
C TYR A 23 8.74 -9.21 0.73
N HIS A 24 8.79 -10.13 1.69
CA HIS A 24 8.88 -11.59 1.43
C HIS A 24 7.61 -12.18 0.78
N ASP A 25 6.49 -11.45 0.80
CA ASP A 25 5.28 -11.87 0.08
C ASP A 25 5.42 -11.64 -1.43
N THR A 26 6.45 -10.91 -1.88
CA THR A 26 6.67 -10.58 -3.30
C THR A 26 7.83 -11.37 -3.88
N VAL A 27 7.72 -11.77 -5.15
CA VAL A 27 8.80 -12.46 -5.88
C VAL A 27 10.07 -11.62 -5.93
N GLN A 28 9.94 -10.33 -6.21
CA GLN A 28 11.10 -9.44 -6.29
C GLN A 28 11.75 -9.20 -4.92
N GLY A 29 10.98 -9.22 -3.83
CA GLY A 29 11.51 -9.13 -2.47
C GLY A 29 12.35 -10.34 -2.10
N ASP A 30 11.92 -11.54 -2.49
CA ASP A 30 12.71 -12.77 -2.32
C ASP A 30 13.99 -12.75 -3.18
N VAL A 31 13.89 -12.38 -4.46
CA VAL A 31 15.06 -12.22 -5.35
C VAL A 31 16.08 -11.23 -4.80
N ARG A 32 15.62 -10.14 -4.18
CA ARG A 32 16.47 -9.13 -3.55
C ARG A 32 16.89 -9.47 -2.12
N LYS A 33 16.45 -10.60 -1.57
CA LYS A 33 16.73 -11.06 -0.20
C LYS A 33 16.37 -10.00 0.85
N VAL A 34 15.20 -9.38 0.71
CA VAL A 34 14.72 -8.37 1.66
C VAL A 34 14.16 -9.08 2.88
N GLU A 35 14.94 -9.15 3.96
CA GLU A 35 14.58 -9.91 5.16
C GLU A 35 13.52 -9.23 6.04
N ALA A 36 13.42 -7.90 5.97
CA ALA A 36 12.54 -7.12 6.84
C ALA A 36 11.92 -5.94 6.10
N GLY A 37 10.68 -5.64 6.48
CA GLY A 37 9.91 -4.53 5.92
C GLY A 37 8.51 -4.95 5.49
N PHE A 38 7.62 -3.97 5.36
CA PHE A 38 6.25 -4.19 4.91
C PHE A 38 5.65 -2.90 4.34
N ALA A 39 4.58 -3.07 3.57
CA ALA A 39 3.60 -2.04 3.25
C ALA A 39 2.32 -2.27 4.08
N LYS A 40 1.69 -1.18 4.51
CA LYS A 40 0.40 -1.19 5.22
C LYS A 40 -0.52 -0.16 4.57
N ALA A 41 -1.65 -0.63 4.09
CA ALA A 41 -2.73 0.17 3.53
C ALA A 41 -3.82 0.41 4.59
N ILE A 42 -4.36 1.62 4.64
CA ILE A 42 -5.51 1.98 5.47
C ILE A 42 -6.55 2.59 4.54
N VAL A 43 -7.69 1.91 4.40
CA VAL A 43 -8.72 2.23 3.40
C VAL A 43 -10.08 2.37 4.09
N GLU A 44 -10.90 3.30 3.61
CA GLU A 44 -12.30 3.44 4.03
C GLU A 44 -13.16 2.34 3.39
N LYS A 45 -13.82 1.50 4.20
CA LYS A 45 -14.54 0.31 3.75
C LYS A 45 -15.58 0.56 2.66
N LYS A 46 -16.35 1.65 2.79
CA LYS A 46 -17.49 1.90 1.91
C LYS A 46 -17.09 2.45 0.54
N THR A 47 -16.02 3.22 0.49
CA THR A 47 -15.66 4.00 -0.70
C THR A 47 -14.42 3.46 -1.42
N GLY A 48 -13.63 2.61 -0.76
CA GLY A 48 -12.32 2.21 -1.27
C GLY A 48 -11.30 3.35 -1.20
N ARG A 49 -11.62 4.49 -0.57
CA ARG A 49 -10.70 5.61 -0.50
C ARG A 49 -9.51 5.30 0.40
N ILE A 50 -8.30 5.56 -0.11
CA ILE A 50 -7.06 5.45 0.67
C ILE A 50 -7.04 6.59 1.70
N LEU A 51 -7.02 6.23 2.99
CA LEU A 51 -6.91 7.17 4.10
C LEU A 51 -5.46 7.32 4.58
N GLY A 52 -4.65 6.28 4.41
CA GLY A 52 -3.23 6.29 4.71
C GLY A 52 -2.51 5.09 4.10
N PHE A 53 -1.21 5.25 3.86
CA PHE A 53 -0.35 4.17 3.39
C PHE A 53 1.06 4.35 3.94
N HIS A 54 1.64 3.25 4.42
CA HIS A 54 2.93 3.27 5.12
C HIS A 54 3.81 2.13 4.62
N ILE A 55 5.05 2.45 4.25
CA ILE A 55 6.04 1.47 3.81
C ILE A 55 7.30 1.61 4.65
N ILE A 56 7.80 0.50 5.17
CA ILE A 56 9.11 0.38 5.79
C ILE A 56 9.89 -0.65 5.00
N GLY A 57 11.00 -0.27 4.38
CA GLY A 57 11.81 -1.16 3.55
C GLY A 57 12.57 -0.43 2.44
N PRO A 58 13.29 -1.18 1.59
CA PRO A 58 14.04 -0.62 0.46
C PRO A 58 13.11 0.06 -0.55
N ASP A 59 13.60 1.11 -1.20
CA ASP A 59 12.87 1.87 -2.24
C ASP A 59 11.52 2.45 -1.79
N ALA A 60 11.23 2.52 -0.49
CA ALA A 60 9.94 2.97 0.04
C ALA A 60 9.51 4.37 -0.44
N SER A 61 10.44 5.28 -0.73
CA SER A 61 10.15 6.60 -1.30
C SER A 61 9.75 6.57 -2.77
N ILE A 62 10.24 5.60 -3.52
CA ILE A 62 9.91 5.40 -4.93
C ILE A 62 8.57 4.67 -5.03
N LEU A 63 8.43 3.56 -4.27
CA LEU A 63 7.24 2.72 -4.28
C LEU A 63 5.98 3.52 -3.90
N ILE A 64 6.03 4.31 -2.82
CA ILE A 64 4.83 5.03 -2.33
C ILE A 64 4.25 6.05 -3.34
N GLN A 65 4.99 6.41 -4.40
CA GLN A 65 4.58 7.46 -5.32
C GLN A 65 3.25 7.17 -6.04
N GLU A 66 3.00 5.93 -6.46
CA GLU A 66 1.72 5.60 -7.12
C GLU A 66 0.53 5.75 -6.16
N VAL A 67 0.73 5.38 -4.89
CA VAL A 67 -0.27 5.56 -3.84
C VAL A 67 -0.50 7.04 -3.57
N VAL A 68 0.56 7.86 -3.55
CA VAL A 68 0.45 9.33 -3.40
C VAL A 68 -0.40 9.94 -4.52
N ASN A 69 -0.23 9.47 -5.77
CA ASN A 69 -0.99 9.98 -6.91
C ASN A 69 -2.51 9.74 -6.75
N VAL A 70 -2.90 8.54 -6.29
CA VAL A 70 -4.31 8.19 -6.05
C VAL A 70 -4.84 8.87 -4.79
N PHE A 71 -4.05 8.93 -3.73
CA PHE A 71 -4.39 9.59 -2.47
C PHE A 71 -4.69 11.08 -2.68
N ALA A 72 -3.85 11.80 -3.45
CA ALA A 72 -4.04 13.22 -3.75
C ALA A 72 -5.36 13.50 -4.47
N GLN A 73 -5.83 12.54 -5.28
CA GLN A 73 -7.11 12.60 -5.99
C GLN A 73 -8.30 12.14 -5.14
N LYS A 74 -8.06 11.71 -3.88
CA LYS A 74 -9.06 11.07 -3.03
C LYS A 74 -9.69 9.84 -3.72
N GLY A 75 -8.89 9.15 -4.54
CA GLY A 75 -9.33 8.05 -5.39
C GLY A 75 -9.53 6.74 -4.63
N ASP A 76 -10.17 5.81 -5.32
CA ASP A 76 -10.38 4.43 -4.90
C ASP A 76 -9.10 3.62 -5.10
N TYR A 77 -8.70 2.81 -4.11
CA TYR A 77 -7.51 1.97 -4.21
C TYR A 77 -7.57 0.99 -5.39
N ARG A 78 -8.79 0.64 -5.84
CA ARG A 78 -8.97 -0.26 -6.99
C ARG A 78 -8.38 0.29 -8.28
N SER A 79 -8.22 1.61 -8.42
CA SER A 79 -7.50 2.17 -9.56
C SER A 79 -6.03 1.77 -9.61
N ILE A 80 -5.45 1.36 -8.47
CA ILE A 80 -4.11 0.76 -8.40
C ILE A 80 -4.23 -0.73 -8.72
N THR A 81 -5.02 -1.51 -7.99
CA THR A 81 -5.08 -2.97 -8.18
C THR A 81 -5.54 -3.41 -9.58
N ASP A 82 -6.40 -2.62 -10.23
CA ASP A 82 -6.87 -2.89 -11.60
C ASP A 82 -5.87 -2.43 -12.68
N ALA A 83 -4.81 -1.70 -12.31
CA ALA A 83 -3.80 -1.23 -13.25
C ALA A 83 -2.75 -2.30 -13.57
N MET A 84 -2.10 -2.15 -14.71
CA MET A 84 -1.02 -3.04 -15.13
C MET A 84 0.24 -2.78 -14.30
N HIS A 85 0.73 -3.83 -13.64
CA HIS A 85 1.98 -3.81 -12.88
C HIS A 85 3.05 -4.59 -13.63
N ILE A 86 4.27 -4.08 -13.63
CA ILE A 86 5.42 -4.79 -14.17
C ILE A 86 5.76 -5.99 -13.26
N PHE A 87 6.12 -7.13 -13.85
CA PHE A 87 6.43 -8.34 -13.08
C PHE A 87 7.74 -9.00 -13.57
N PRO A 88 8.62 -9.46 -12.66
CA PRO A 88 8.58 -9.25 -11.21
C PRO A 88 8.98 -7.82 -10.82
N SER A 89 8.34 -7.24 -9.80
CA SER A 89 8.73 -5.91 -9.31
C SER A 89 8.53 -5.73 -7.80
N LEU A 90 9.18 -4.72 -7.23
CA LEU A 90 8.89 -4.32 -5.84
C LEU A 90 7.56 -3.54 -5.74
N SER A 91 7.02 -3.03 -6.84
CA SER A 91 5.70 -2.38 -6.85
C SER A 91 4.58 -3.39 -6.55
N ASP A 92 4.81 -4.68 -6.81
CA ASP A 92 3.91 -5.77 -6.42
C ASP A 92 3.62 -5.76 -4.90
N LEU A 93 4.52 -5.18 -4.08
CA LEU A 93 4.27 -5.01 -2.64
C LEU A 93 3.04 -4.14 -2.34
N ILE A 94 2.75 -3.17 -3.21
CA ILE A 94 1.64 -2.25 -3.04
C ILE A 94 0.33 -2.95 -3.37
N THR A 95 0.27 -3.65 -4.50
CA THR A 95 -0.89 -4.47 -4.86
C THR A 95 -1.14 -5.56 -3.83
N GLU A 96 -0.11 -6.28 -3.38
CA GLU A 96 -0.23 -7.28 -2.32
C GLU A 96 -0.77 -6.71 -0.99
N ALA A 97 -0.41 -5.47 -0.65
CA ALA A 97 -0.96 -4.82 0.53
C ALA A 97 -2.42 -4.37 0.33
N LEU A 98 -2.80 -4.00 -0.89
CA LEU A 98 -4.14 -3.54 -1.27
C LEU A 98 -5.14 -4.70 -1.50
N ASP A 99 -4.67 -5.86 -1.97
CA ASP A 99 -5.49 -7.06 -2.15
C ASP A 99 -5.89 -7.71 -0.82
N LYS A 100 -5.20 -7.35 0.26
CA LYS A 100 -5.48 -7.78 1.65
C LYS A 100 -6.44 -6.83 2.38
N VAL A 101 -7.09 -5.92 1.64
CA VAL A 101 -8.01 -4.88 2.15
C VAL A 101 -9.47 -5.21 1.77
#